data_AF-A0A518K0Z3-F1
#
_entry.id   AF-A0A518K0Z3-F1
#
_cell.length_a   1.000
_cell.length_b   1.000
_cell.length_c   1.000
_cell.angle_alpha   90.00
_cell.angle_beta   90.00
_cell.angle_gamma   90.00
#
_symmetry.space_group_name_H-M   'P 1'
#
loop_
_entity.id
_entity.type
_entity.pdbx_description
1 polymer ?
#
loop_
_entity_poly.entity_id
_entity_poly.type
_entity_poly.pdbx_seq_one_letter_code
_entity_poly.pdbx_strand_id
1 'polypeptide(L)'
;MSARHKTNQTKKNPRGAEKSPHASQPVQSPPGYKHQALHRVASLIQQSDYGEAVEVLRAAGYDNQVRNALGVCLMRLGRSEEAVAVFRQFVLSADGVSEKREICNAYKRNFATALLLKGTPSGALSVLRDTREPEHPMAVCISTAIRNWADSLPWWPRINWKINLLEPANCHVPIDFEPGELDFEIDLRKPTGPSNGTYGLAV
;
A
#
# COMPACT_ATOMS: atom_id res chain seq x y z
N MET A 1 -32.00 63.24 27.78
CA MET A 1 -32.28 64.18 26.68
C MET A 1 -31.65 63.59 25.42
N SER A 2 -32.33 62.67 24.73
CA SER A 2 -33.19 62.90 23.55
C SER A 2 -32.44 63.53 22.36
N ALA A 3 -32.05 62.68 21.40
CA ALA A 3 -32.07 63.02 19.97
C ALA A 3 -32.32 61.74 19.18
N ARG A 4 -33.59 61.52 18.84
CA ARG A 4 -34.05 60.59 17.80
C ARG A 4 -33.74 61.21 16.44
N HIS A 5 -33.25 60.41 15.50
CA HIS A 5 -33.60 60.59 14.09
C HIS A 5 -34.04 59.25 13.50
N LYS A 6 -35.25 59.27 12.91
CA LYS A 6 -35.91 58.18 12.20
C LYS A 6 -35.78 58.40 10.68
N THR A 7 -35.91 57.28 9.94
CA THR A 7 -36.56 57.08 8.62
C THR A 7 -35.83 57.58 7.35
N ASN A 8 -35.81 56.91 6.19
CA ASN A 8 -36.69 55.90 5.55
C ASN A 8 -35.88 54.99 4.58
N GLN A 9 -36.09 53.67 4.58
CA GLN A 9 -36.82 52.87 3.56
C GLN A 9 -36.63 53.26 2.07
N THR A 10 -36.10 52.36 1.24
CA THR A 10 -36.87 51.76 0.10
C THR A 10 -36.19 50.56 -0.58
N LYS A 11 -36.97 49.46 -0.67
CA LYS A 11 -37.25 48.58 -1.82
C LYS A 11 -36.21 47.58 -2.41
N LYS A 12 -36.72 46.34 -2.46
CA LYS A 12 -36.76 45.34 -3.56
C LYS A 12 -35.66 44.26 -3.64
N ASN A 13 -36.06 43.05 -3.19
CA ASN A 13 -35.65 41.72 -3.66
C ASN A 13 -35.93 41.56 -5.18
N PRO A 14 -35.30 40.64 -5.96
CA PRO A 14 -35.25 39.20 -5.64
C PRO A 14 -34.03 38.37 -6.13
N ARG A 15 -33.96 37.12 -5.63
CA ARG A 15 -33.44 35.87 -6.25
C ARG A 15 -32.19 35.92 -7.13
N GLY A 16 -31.12 35.32 -6.62
CA GLY A 16 -30.02 34.77 -7.41
C GLY A 16 -29.30 33.70 -6.60
N ALA A 17 -29.79 32.45 -6.66
CA ALA A 17 -29.10 31.30 -6.11
C ALA A 17 -28.01 30.88 -7.11
N GLU A 18 -26.76 31.28 -6.86
CA GLU A 18 -25.60 30.73 -7.57
C GLU A 18 -24.91 29.68 -6.69
N LYS A 19 -25.26 28.42 -6.98
CA LYS A 19 -24.52 27.24 -6.54
C LYS A 19 -23.14 27.28 -7.17
N SER A 20 -22.10 27.45 -6.36
CA SER A 20 -20.72 27.19 -6.77
C SER A 20 -20.46 25.68 -6.94
N PRO A 21 -19.52 25.28 -7.81
CA PRO A 21 -19.46 23.95 -8.39
C PRO A 21 -18.59 22.97 -7.61
N HIS A 22 -19.07 21.72 -7.57
CA HIS A 22 -18.35 20.46 -7.42
C HIS A 22 -17.06 20.44 -6.59
N ALA A 23 -17.22 20.24 -5.28
CA ALA A 23 -16.36 19.30 -4.58
C ALA A 23 -16.63 17.90 -5.14
N SER A 24 -15.69 17.36 -5.92
CA SER A 24 -15.74 15.99 -6.43
C SER A 24 -15.83 15.03 -5.24
N GLN A 25 -17.05 14.55 -4.96
CA GLN A 25 -17.22 13.43 -4.05
C GLN A 25 -16.50 12.21 -4.66
N PRO A 26 -15.78 11.41 -3.86
CA PRO A 26 -15.20 10.18 -4.36
C PRO A 26 -16.34 9.31 -4.88
N VAL A 27 -16.31 9.03 -6.19
CA VAL A 27 -17.26 8.12 -6.84
C VAL A 27 -17.12 6.78 -6.15
N GLN A 28 -18.09 6.43 -5.31
CA GLN A 28 -18.14 5.13 -4.66
C GLN A 28 -18.52 4.11 -5.73
N SER A 29 -17.61 3.20 -6.05
CA SER A 29 -17.82 2.17 -7.06
C SER A 29 -18.98 1.24 -6.69
N PRO A 30 -19.73 0.69 -7.66
CA PRO A 30 -20.86 -0.19 -7.40
C PRO A 30 -20.50 -1.41 -6.53
N PRO A 31 -21.41 -1.92 -5.68
CA PRO A 31 -21.20 -3.14 -4.91
C PRO A 31 -20.89 -4.31 -5.86
N GLY A 32 -19.74 -4.97 -5.69
CA GLY A 32 -19.26 -6.06 -6.56
C GLY A 32 -18.09 -5.70 -7.48
N TYR A 33 -17.89 -4.42 -7.81
CA TYR A 33 -16.78 -3.99 -8.67
C TYR A 33 -15.41 -4.29 -8.05
N LYS A 34 -15.28 -4.15 -6.73
CA LYS A 34 -14.04 -4.45 -5.99
C LYS A 34 -13.60 -5.90 -6.17
N HIS A 35 -14.55 -6.83 -6.06
CA HIS A 35 -14.27 -8.26 -6.17
C HIS A 35 -13.84 -8.62 -7.60
N GLN A 36 -14.50 -8.03 -8.60
CA GLN A 36 -14.10 -8.17 -10.00
C GLN A 36 -12.71 -7.58 -10.28
N ALA A 37 -12.41 -6.41 -9.71
CA ALA A 37 -11.10 -5.77 -9.86
C ALA A 37 -9.98 -6.63 -9.25
N LEU A 38 -10.17 -7.15 -8.04
CA LEU A 38 -9.19 -8.03 -7.39
C LEU A 38 -9.00 -9.35 -8.15
N HIS A 39 -10.07 -9.94 -8.69
CA HIS A 39 -9.94 -11.15 -9.53
C HIS A 39 -9.15 -10.86 -10.81
N ARG A 40 -9.43 -9.75 -11.49
CA ARG A 40 -8.66 -9.34 -12.69
C ARG A 40 -7.19 -9.10 -12.35
N VAL A 41 -6.93 -8.45 -11.22
CA VAL A 41 -5.58 -8.19 -10.71
C VAL A 41 -4.84 -9.48 -10.40
N ALA A 42 -5.52 -10.49 -9.82
CA ALA A 42 -4.93 -11.80 -9.60
C ALA A 42 -4.44 -12.43 -10.91
N SER A 43 -5.24 -12.37 -11.98
CA SER A 43 -4.84 -12.86 -13.31
C SER A 43 -3.65 -12.10 -13.90
N LEU A 44 -3.60 -10.77 -13.73
CA LEU A 44 -2.49 -9.94 -14.21
C LEU A 44 -1.19 -10.22 -13.44
N ILE A 45 -1.29 -10.41 -12.12
CA ILE A 45 -0.15 -10.76 -11.26
C ILE A 45 0.43 -12.13 -11.64
N GLN A 46 -0.41 -13.11 -11.98
CA GLN A 46 0.06 -14.41 -12.48
C GLN A 46 0.84 -14.29 -13.79
N GLN A 47 0.50 -13.30 -14.61
CA GLN A 47 1.18 -12.98 -15.86
C GLN A 47 2.38 -12.04 -15.65
N SER A 48 2.70 -11.67 -14.40
CA SER A 48 3.70 -10.67 -14.03
C SER A 48 3.45 -9.28 -14.65
N ASP A 49 2.21 -9.00 -15.09
CA ASP A 49 1.82 -7.69 -15.62
C ASP A 49 1.38 -6.76 -14.48
N TYR A 50 2.36 -6.34 -13.70
CA TYR A 50 2.13 -5.41 -12.59
C TYR A 50 1.76 -4.00 -13.06
N GLY A 51 2.10 -3.63 -14.30
CA GLY A 51 1.78 -2.33 -14.89
C GLY A 51 0.27 -2.15 -15.05
N GLU A 52 -0.37 -3.09 -15.76
CA GLU A 52 -1.83 -3.08 -15.92
C GLU A 52 -2.55 -3.31 -14.58
N ALA A 53 -1.98 -4.15 -13.69
CA ALA A 53 -2.56 -4.36 -12.37
C ALA A 53 -2.65 -3.04 -11.57
N VAL A 54 -1.62 -2.20 -11.63
CA VAL A 54 -1.62 -0.87 -10.98
C VAL A 54 -2.73 0.02 -11.53
N GLU A 55 -2.96 0.05 -12.84
CA GLU A 55 -4.01 0.88 -13.44
C GLU A 55 -5.41 0.41 -13.03
N VAL A 56 -5.64 -0.90 -13.02
CA VAL A 56 -6.91 -1.48 -12.53
C VAL A 56 -7.15 -1.13 -11.05
N LEU A 57 -6.12 -1.24 -10.20
CA LEU A 57 -6.24 -0.96 -8.77
C LEU A 57 -6.44 0.53 -8.47
N ARG A 58 -5.83 1.43 -9.25
CA ARG A 58 -6.07 2.88 -9.15
C ARG A 58 -7.52 3.24 -9.44
N ALA A 59 -8.13 2.57 -10.43
CA ALA A 59 -9.55 2.74 -10.75
C ALA A 59 -10.50 2.09 -9.72
N ALA A 60 -10.03 1.08 -8.97
CA ALA A 60 -10.85 0.32 -8.03
C ALA A 60 -11.20 1.05 -6.72
N GLY A 61 -10.46 2.11 -6.34
CA GLY A 61 -10.83 3.04 -5.26
C GLY A 61 -9.88 3.09 -4.05
N TYR A 62 -10.45 3.30 -2.86
CA TYR A 62 -9.71 3.60 -1.60
C TYR A 62 -9.85 2.51 -0.52
N ASP A 63 -10.29 1.32 -0.90
CA ASP A 63 -10.38 0.19 0.01
C ASP A 63 -8.99 -0.28 0.49
N ASN A 64 -8.83 -0.66 1.76
CA ASN A 64 -7.54 -1.07 2.31
C ASN A 64 -6.95 -2.28 1.57
N GLN A 65 -7.78 -3.25 1.17
CA GLN A 65 -7.30 -4.43 0.44
C GLN A 65 -6.81 -4.05 -0.97
N VAL A 66 -7.56 -3.18 -1.66
CA VAL A 66 -7.18 -2.64 -2.97
C VAL A 66 -5.88 -1.81 -2.86
N ARG A 67 -5.76 -0.98 -1.82
CA ARG A 67 -4.57 -0.15 -1.56
C ARG A 67 -3.36 -1.00 -1.18
N ASN A 68 -3.56 -2.08 -0.42
CA ASN A 68 -2.52 -3.04 -0.12
C ASN A 68 -2.00 -3.70 -1.40
N ALA A 69 -2.90 -4.24 -2.23
CA ALA A 69 -2.54 -4.83 -3.52
C ALA A 69 -1.81 -3.84 -4.44
N LEU A 70 -2.25 -2.57 -4.45
CA LEU A 70 -1.62 -1.51 -5.22
C LEU A 70 -0.19 -1.26 -4.75
N GLY A 71 0.02 -1.15 -3.43
CA GLY A 71 1.35 -1.01 -2.85
C GLY A 71 2.28 -2.18 -3.19
N VAL A 72 1.77 -3.42 -3.14
CA VAL A 72 2.53 -4.61 -3.55
C VAL A 72 2.93 -4.57 -5.02
N CYS A 73 2.00 -4.28 -5.93
CA CYS A 73 2.31 -4.18 -7.36
C CYS A 73 3.32 -3.06 -7.65
N LEU A 74 3.22 -1.92 -6.97
CA LEU A 74 4.18 -0.82 -7.10
C LEU A 74 5.58 -1.22 -6.62
N MET A 75 5.70 -1.95 -5.50
CA MET A 75 6.99 -2.49 -5.04
C MET A 75 7.62 -3.42 -6.08
N ARG A 76 6.83 -4.31 -6.67
CA ARG A 76 7.29 -5.28 -7.69
C ARG A 76 7.69 -4.62 -9.01
N LEU A 77 7.15 -3.44 -9.32
CA LEU A 77 7.60 -2.58 -10.43
C LEU A 77 8.85 -1.74 -10.10
N GLY A 78 9.38 -1.82 -8.88
CA GLY A 78 10.49 -0.97 -8.43
C GLY A 78 10.09 0.47 -8.09
N ARG A 79 8.78 0.77 -8.00
CA ARG A 79 8.22 2.10 -7.67
C ARG A 79 8.01 2.23 -6.16
N SER A 80 9.06 2.04 -5.38
CA SER A 80 8.98 1.93 -3.91
C SER A 80 8.53 3.23 -3.23
N GLU A 81 8.87 4.39 -3.77
CA GLU A 81 8.41 5.70 -3.27
C GLU A 81 6.89 5.84 -3.35
N GLU A 82 6.31 5.43 -4.47
CA GLU A 82 4.86 5.44 -4.66
C GLU A 82 4.16 4.41 -3.76
N ALA A 83 4.76 3.22 -3.60
CA ALA A 83 4.25 2.22 -2.68
C ALA A 83 4.19 2.76 -1.24
N VAL A 84 5.28 3.40 -0.77
CA VAL A 84 5.32 4.06 0.55
C VAL A 84 4.23 5.12 0.68
N ALA A 85 4.00 5.92 -0.36
CA ALA A 85 2.94 6.93 -0.35
C ALA A 85 1.54 6.30 -0.22
N VAL A 86 1.28 5.18 -0.90
CA VAL A 86 0.01 4.44 -0.80
C VAL A 86 -0.17 3.87 0.61
N PHE A 87 0.83 3.17 1.16
CA PHE A 87 0.72 2.56 2.49
C PHE A 87 0.51 3.59 3.60
N ARG A 88 1.22 4.73 3.55
CA ARG A 88 1.07 5.82 4.54
C ARG A 88 -0.36 6.33 4.67
N GLN A 89 -1.13 6.32 3.59
CA GLN A 89 -2.51 6.83 3.61
C GLN A 89 -3.45 6.02 4.52
N PHE A 90 -3.14 4.74 4.73
CA PHE A 90 -4.05 3.85 5.46
C PHE A 90 -3.42 3.13 6.65
N VAL A 91 -2.12 2.86 6.64
CA VAL A 91 -1.40 2.24 7.77
C VAL A 91 -1.14 3.24 8.91
N LEU A 92 -0.87 4.51 8.58
CA LEU A 92 -0.62 5.55 9.58
C LEU A 92 -1.92 6.25 9.99
N SER A 93 -1.93 6.71 11.24
CA SER A 93 -2.97 7.53 11.86
C SER A 93 -2.92 8.96 11.29
N ALA A 94 -3.91 9.78 11.66
CA ALA A 94 -4.00 11.17 11.17
C ALA A 94 -2.81 12.06 11.62
N ASP A 95 -2.08 11.66 12.66
CA ASP A 95 -0.84 12.31 13.09
C ASP A 95 0.34 12.05 12.13
N GLY A 96 0.19 11.11 11.18
CA GLY A 96 1.20 10.76 10.19
C GLY A 96 2.44 10.06 10.77
N VAL A 97 2.42 9.71 12.05
CA VAL A 97 3.56 9.12 12.77
C VAL A 97 3.19 7.79 13.39
N SER A 98 2.03 7.71 14.03
CA SER A 98 1.59 6.51 14.73
C SER A 98 0.85 5.57 13.81
N GLU A 99 1.08 4.27 13.91
CA GLU A 99 0.29 3.30 13.15
C GLU A 99 -1.14 3.17 13.67
N LYS A 100 -2.09 2.89 12.78
CA LYS A 100 -3.45 2.52 13.17
C LYS A 100 -3.44 1.13 13.80
N ARG A 101 -4.04 0.98 14.98
CA ARG A 101 -4.08 -0.29 15.71
C ARG A 101 -4.94 -1.36 15.02
N GLU A 102 -6.02 -0.94 14.37
CA GLU A 102 -7.01 -1.83 13.74
C GLU A 102 -6.59 -2.34 12.34
N ILE A 103 -5.43 -1.91 11.82
CA ILE A 103 -5.00 -2.32 10.49
C ILE A 103 -4.34 -3.70 10.54
N CYS A 104 -4.63 -4.54 9.53
CA CYS A 104 -4.07 -5.88 9.43
C CYS A 104 -2.53 -5.86 9.44
N ASN A 105 -1.92 -6.77 10.21
CA ASN A 105 -0.46 -6.91 10.31
C ASN A 105 0.20 -7.21 8.96
N ALA A 106 -0.48 -7.91 8.05
CA ALA A 106 0.02 -8.13 6.69
C ALA A 106 0.27 -6.80 5.95
N TYR A 107 -0.61 -5.81 6.14
CA TYR A 107 -0.46 -4.50 5.49
C TYR A 107 0.69 -3.70 6.09
N LYS A 108 0.92 -3.85 7.41
CA LYS A 108 2.08 -3.26 8.09
C LYS A 108 3.38 -3.89 7.59
N ARG A 109 3.45 -5.20 7.43
CA ARG A 109 4.64 -5.87 6.85
C ARG A 109 4.90 -5.41 5.43
N ASN A 110 3.86 -5.25 4.60
CA ASN A 110 4.01 -4.68 3.26
C ASN A 110 4.51 -3.24 3.27
N PHE A 111 4.05 -2.43 4.24
CA PHE A 111 4.58 -1.10 4.45
C PHE A 111 6.07 -1.13 4.87
N ALA A 112 6.46 -2.04 5.76
CA ALA A 112 7.84 -2.25 6.14
C ALA A 112 8.72 -2.65 4.93
N THR A 113 8.24 -3.56 4.07
CA THR A 113 8.92 -3.92 2.82
C THR A 113 9.08 -2.72 1.90
N ALA A 114 8.06 -1.86 1.76
CA ALA A 114 8.14 -0.66 0.93
C ALA A 114 9.17 0.34 1.47
N LEU A 115 9.20 0.54 2.81
CA LEU A 115 10.21 1.37 3.47
C LEU A 115 11.62 0.81 3.27
N LEU A 116 11.79 -0.52 3.35
CA LEU A 116 13.05 -1.18 3.10
C LEU A 116 13.55 -0.91 1.67
N LEU A 117 12.69 -1.14 0.67
CA LEU A 117 12.98 -0.92 -0.75
C LEU A 117 13.27 0.53 -1.10
N LYS A 118 12.66 1.47 -0.38
CA LYS A 118 12.95 2.91 -0.51
C LYS A 118 14.32 3.30 0.11
N GLY A 119 14.94 2.39 0.85
CA GLY A 119 16.22 2.65 1.54
C GLY A 119 16.07 3.18 2.95
N THR A 120 14.96 2.88 3.63
CA THR A 120 14.69 3.28 5.03
C THR A 120 14.54 2.08 5.97
N PRO A 121 15.61 1.28 6.18
CA PRO A 121 15.56 0.08 7.03
C PRO A 121 15.19 0.35 8.49
N SER A 122 15.53 1.52 9.05
CA SER A 122 15.14 1.88 10.42
C SER A 122 13.62 2.03 10.54
N GLY A 123 12.99 2.65 9.53
CA GLY A 123 11.54 2.76 9.42
C GLY A 123 10.88 1.40 9.29
N ALA A 124 11.44 0.51 8.46
CA ALA A 124 10.96 -0.86 8.33
C ALA A 124 11.00 -1.63 9.66
N LEU A 125 12.11 -1.57 10.41
CA LEU A 125 12.22 -2.19 11.74
C LEU A 125 11.24 -1.61 12.75
N SER A 126 11.00 -0.30 12.70
CA SER A 126 10.01 0.34 13.58
C SER A 126 8.61 -0.21 13.33
N VAL A 127 8.22 -0.37 12.06
CA VAL A 127 6.91 -0.92 11.70
C VAL A 127 6.76 -2.38 12.11
N LEU A 128 7.81 -3.20 11.89
CA LEU A 128 7.77 -4.61 12.28
C LEU A 128 7.61 -4.81 13.78
N ARG A 129 8.24 -3.97 14.61
CA ARG A 129 8.09 -4.04 16.07
C ARG A 129 6.63 -3.88 16.51
N ASP A 130 5.87 -3.05 15.81
CA ASP A 130 4.47 -2.74 16.15
C ASP A 130 3.51 -3.86 15.72
N THR A 131 3.92 -4.76 14.80
CA THR A 131 3.13 -5.95 14.43
C THR A 131 3.06 -6.99 15.54
N ARG A 132 4.06 -7.04 16.43
CA ARG A 132 4.20 -8.05 17.50
C ARG A 132 4.24 -9.50 16.99
N GLU A 133 4.61 -9.70 15.73
CA GLU A 133 4.73 -11.01 15.08
C GLU A 133 6.18 -11.25 14.58
N PRO A 134 7.17 -11.32 15.49
CA PRO A 134 8.58 -11.41 15.09
C PRO A 134 8.90 -12.68 14.30
N GLU A 135 8.15 -13.77 14.53
CA GLU A 135 8.35 -15.08 13.89
C GLU A 135 7.58 -15.22 12.57
N HIS A 136 6.82 -14.21 12.14
CA HIS A 136 6.14 -14.26 10.86
C HIS A 136 7.18 -14.39 9.72
N PRO A 137 7.02 -15.31 8.74
CA PRO A 137 8.03 -15.55 7.72
C PRO A 137 8.53 -14.28 7.02
N MET A 138 7.60 -13.40 6.61
CA MET A 138 7.96 -12.12 5.98
C MET A 138 8.69 -11.16 6.94
N ALA A 139 8.32 -11.12 8.23
CA ALA A 139 9.01 -10.29 9.21
C ALA A 139 10.45 -10.77 9.45
N VAL A 140 10.65 -12.10 9.46
CA VAL A 140 11.96 -12.74 9.52
C VAL A 140 12.79 -12.42 8.27
N CYS A 141 12.22 -12.52 7.07
CA CYS A 141 12.88 -12.16 5.82
C CYS A 141 13.38 -10.71 5.82
N ILE A 142 12.50 -9.75 6.15
CA ILE A 142 12.84 -8.32 6.21
C ILE A 142 13.94 -8.08 7.25
N SER A 143 13.80 -8.62 8.46
CA SER A 143 14.78 -8.44 9.54
C SER A 143 16.13 -9.05 9.21
N THR A 144 16.13 -10.19 8.51
CA THR A 144 17.35 -10.88 8.07
C THR A 144 18.05 -10.10 6.95
N ALA A 145 17.32 -9.58 5.97
CA ALA A 145 17.88 -8.74 4.92
C ALA A 145 18.57 -7.49 5.51
N ILE A 146 17.91 -6.81 6.47
CA ILE A 146 18.49 -5.64 7.16
C ILE A 146 19.73 -6.03 7.96
N ARG A 147 19.72 -7.19 8.65
CA ARG A 147 20.89 -7.67 9.41
C ARG A 147 22.06 -7.97 8.48
N ASN A 148 21.84 -8.72 7.41
CA ASN A 148 22.87 -9.07 6.43
C ASN A 148 23.47 -7.82 5.78
N TRP A 149 22.62 -6.85 5.44
CA TRP A 149 23.07 -5.55 4.96
C TRP A 149 23.91 -4.81 6.01
N ALA A 150 23.46 -4.71 7.26
CA ALA A 150 24.21 -4.05 8.32
C ALA A 150 25.58 -4.71 8.57
N ASP A 151 25.65 -6.04 8.47
CA ASP A 151 26.89 -6.80 8.59
C ASP A 151 27.82 -6.68 7.37
N SER A 152 27.30 -6.24 6.23
CA SER A 152 28.11 -5.89 5.05
C SER A 152 28.70 -4.48 5.11
N LEU A 153 28.17 -3.59 5.98
CA LEU A 153 28.64 -2.20 6.08
C LEU A 153 30.10 -2.13 6.58
N PRO A 154 30.89 -1.14 6.13
CA PRO A 154 32.19 -0.86 6.74
C PRO A 154 32.05 -0.56 8.24
N TRP A 155 33.14 -0.74 8.98
CA TRP A 155 33.17 -0.65 10.45
C TRP A 155 32.46 0.62 10.98
N TRP A 156 32.74 1.80 10.41
CA TRP A 156 32.22 3.09 10.91
C TRP A 156 30.69 3.22 10.69
N PRO A 157 30.16 3.08 9.44
CA PRO A 157 28.73 3.03 9.22
C PRO A 157 28.00 1.95 10.02
N ARG A 158 28.61 0.77 10.20
CA ARG A 158 28.01 -0.31 10.99
C ARG A 158 27.81 0.07 12.44
N ILE A 159 28.80 0.72 13.07
CA ILE A 159 28.68 1.17 14.46
C ILE A 159 27.66 2.30 14.57
N ASN A 160 27.67 3.25 13.63
CA ASN A 160 26.71 4.34 13.62
C ASN A 160 25.27 3.85 13.45
N TRP A 161 25.05 2.85 12.59
CA TRP A 161 23.78 2.14 12.47
C TRP A 161 23.38 1.45 13.79
N LYS A 162 24.30 0.71 14.43
CA LYS A 162 23.98 -0.02 15.67
C LYS A 162 23.63 0.88 16.84
N ILE A 163 24.23 2.08 16.93
CA ILE A 163 24.02 3.00 18.06
C ILE A 163 22.88 3.98 17.78
N ASN A 164 22.85 4.57 16.59
CA ASN A 164 21.97 5.70 16.27
C ASN A 164 20.86 5.36 15.26
N LEU A 165 20.85 4.13 14.71
CA LEU A 165 20.00 3.75 13.56
C LEU A 165 20.17 4.70 12.36
N LEU A 166 21.36 5.32 12.25
CA LEU A 166 21.64 6.25 11.15
C LEU A 166 21.95 5.47 9.88
N GLU A 167 21.10 5.67 8.88
CA GLU A 167 21.23 5.07 7.56
C GLU A 167 22.32 5.80 6.75
N PRO A 168 23.23 5.08 6.06
CA PRO A 168 24.15 5.68 5.11
C PRO A 168 23.41 6.40 3.98
N ALA A 169 24.06 7.39 3.36
CA ALA A 169 23.54 8.00 2.13
C ALA A 169 23.36 6.93 1.04
N ASN A 170 22.26 7.00 0.29
CA ASN A 170 21.89 6.03 -0.74
C ASN A 170 21.79 4.59 -0.20
N CYS A 171 21.22 4.43 1.01
CA CYS A 171 20.99 3.12 1.60
C CYS A 171 20.16 2.22 0.66
N HIS A 172 20.73 1.08 0.28
CA HIS A 172 20.04 0.06 -0.50
C HIS A 172 20.24 -1.29 0.19
N VAL A 173 19.15 -1.86 0.71
CA VAL A 173 19.16 -3.18 1.33
C VAL A 173 18.82 -4.21 0.26
N PRO A 174 19.75 -5.11 -0.11
CA PRO A 174 19.43 -6.18 -1.04
C PRO A 174 18.39 -7.12 -0.42
N ILE A 175 17.38 -7.48 -1.21
CA ILE A 175 16.38 -8.48 -0.84
C ILE A 175 16.47 -9.67 -1.80
N ASP A 176 16.25 -10.86 -1.27
CA ASP A 176 16.25 -12.15 -1.98
C ASP A 176 14.87 -12.84 -1.93
N PHE A 177 13.84 -12.10 -1.50
CA PHE A 177 12.46 -12.54 -1.40
C PHE A 177 11.54 -11.66 -2.23
N GLU A 178 10.38 -12.20 -2.61
CA GLU A 178 9.39 -11.45 -3.39
C GLU A 178 8.76 -10.33 -2.55
N PRO A 179 8.71 -9.07 -3.05
CA PRO A 179 8.14 -7.97 -2.30
C PRO A 179 6.64 -8.14 -2.01
N GLY A 180 6.33 -8.21 -0.73
CA GLY A 180 4.99 -8.06 -0.18
C GLY A 180 4.08 -9.29 -0.31
N GLU A 181 3.07 -9.31 0.56
CA GLU A 181 2.06 -10.36 0.72
C GLU A 181 0.71 -9.89 0.15
N LEU A 182 0.04 -10.76 -0.59
CA LEU A 182 -1.32 -10.54 -1.08
C LEU A 182 -2.28 -11.41 -0.27
N ASP A 183 -3.40 -10.84 0.14
CA ASP A 183 -4.38 -11.44 1.06
C ASP A 183 -5.64 -11.96 0.36
N PHE A 184 -5.60 -12.05 -0.98
CA PHE A 184 -6.64 -12.68 -1.80
C PHE A 184 -6.07 -13.90 -2.51
N GLU A 185 -6.94 -14.88 -2.75
CA GLU A 185 -6.59 -16.09 -3.49
C GLU A 185 -6.07 -15.73 -4.88
N ILE A 186 -4.78 -15.98 -5.09
CA ILE A 186 -4.21 -16.11 -6.42
C ILE A 186 -4.36 -17.58 -6.76
N ASP A 187 -5.38 -17.92 -7.54
CA ASP A 187 -5.64 -19.30 -7.96
C ASP A 187 -4.51 -19.75 -8.91
N LEU A 188 -3.38 -20.15 -8.33
CA LEU A 188 -2.24 -20.75 -9.02
C LEU A 188 -2.70 -22.10 -9.54
N ARG A 189 -3.48 -22.10 -10.63
CA ARG A 189 -3.70 -23.32 -11.42
C ARG A 189 -2.33 -23.82 -11.81
N LYS A 190 -1.87 -24.87 -11.11
CA LYS A 190 -0.79 -25.75 -11.58
C LYS A 190 -1.05 -26.00 -13.06
N PRO A 191 -0.05 -25.90 -13.95
CA PRO A 191 -0.24 -26.23 -15.35
C PRO A 191 -0.86 -27.62 -15.40
N THR A 192 -2.09 -27.68 -15.90
CA THR A 192 -2.79 -28.94 -16.15
C THR A 192 -1.90 -29.74 -17.07
N GLY A 193 -1.22 -30.75 -16.53
CA GLY A 193 -0.58 -31.78 -17.34
C GLY A 193 -1.63 -32.31 -18.32
N PRO A 194 -1.24 -32.65 -19.56
CA PRO A 194 -2.19 -33.00 -20.59
C PRO A 194 -3.03 -34.19 -20.13
N SER A 195 -4.34 -33.96 -20.05
CA SER A 195 -5.35 -34.99 -19.89
C SER A 195 -5.41 -35.83 -21.17
N ASN A 196 -4.48 -36.77 -21.32
CA ASN A 196 -4.63 -37.84 -22.30
C ASN A 196 -5.53 -38.93 -21.71
N GLY A 197 -6.82 -38.69 -21.83
CA GLY A 197 -7.83 -39.72 -21.74
C GLY A 197 -7.93 -40.49 -23.06
N THR A 198 -7.65 -41.79 -22.98
CA THR A 198 -8.38 -42.92 -23.61
C THR A 198 -8.49 -43.03 -25.14
N TYR A 199 -7.80 -44.03 -25.69
CA TYR A 199 -8.31 -45.11 -26.56
C TYR A 199 -7.38 -46.32 -26.32
N GLY A 200 -7.74 -47.60 -26.18
CA GLY A 200 -8.95 -48.40 -26.27
C GLY A 200 -8.56 -49.86 -25.94
N LEU A 201 -9.56 -50.68 -25.60
CA LEU A 201 -9.46 -52.12 -25.29
C LEU A 201 -9.07 -52.99 -26.50
N ALA A 202 -8.76 -54.27 -26.18
CA ALA A 202 -8.62 -55.48 -27.03
C ALA A 202 -7.17 -55.82 -27.40
N VAL A 203 -6.63 -57.04 -27.20
CA VAL A 203 -7.13 -58.39 -26.84
C VAL A 203 -6.10 -59.05 -25.91
#